data_AF-A0A455UAA3-F1
#
_entry.id   AF-A0A455UAA3-F1
#
_cell.length_a   1.000
_cell.length_b   1.000
_cell.length_c   1.000
_cell.angle_alpha   90.00
_cell.angle_beta   90.00
_cell.angle_gamma   90.00
#
_symmetry.space_group_name_H-M   'P 1'
#
loop_
_entity.id
_entity.type
_entity.pdbx_description
1 polymer ?
#
loop_
_entity_poly.entity_id
_entity_poly.type
_entity_poly.pdbx_seq_one_letter_code
_entity_poly.pdbx_strand_id
1 'polypeptide(L)'
;MSAPLLLPILGNPYALQQRERFGVMMNSAVQATPTTMTATTTKQSQAPEMGELSPYQTGPALTQATLVQTGVALEWQDGQQSTLPLLWLRDHCACQACRHPQTRERLYLPLEPITEPPSVALLDGHLHINWQDGHVSAFHSGWLYQRRPESKLVSSVPNAKPWKDNFTPECVRHDDFLKPQG
;
A
#
# COMPACT_ATOMS: atom_id res chain seq x y z
N MET A 1 -17.46 13.47 -45.75
CA MET A 1 -16.40 12.49 -46.08
C MET A 1 -15.07 13.05 -45.59
N SER A 2 -14.62 12.64 -44.40
CA SER A 2 -13.26 12.86 -43.89
C SER A 2 -12.94 11.66 -43.00
N ALA A 3 -11.89 10.94 -43.35
CA ALA A 3 -11.40 9.77 -42.63
C ALA A 3 -10.60 10.18 -41.39
N PRO A 4 -10.66 9.44 -40.27
CA PRO A 4 -9.78 9.65 -39.14
C PRO A 4 -8.44 8.91 -39.34
N LEU A 5 -7.34 9.60 -39.09
CA LEU A 5 -5.99 9.03 -39.01
C LEU A 5 -5.85 8.25 -37.70
N LEU A 6 -5.64 6.94 -37.82
CA LEU A 6 -5.19 6.08 -36.73
C LEU A 6 -3.73 6.43 -36.36
N LEU A 7 -3.49 6.77 -35.11
CA LEU A 7 -2.15 6.74 -34.50
C LEU A 7 -1.94 5.38 -33.84
N PRO A 8 -0.81 4.69 -34.09
CA PRO A 8 -0.53 3.39 -33.50
C PRO A 8 -0.12 3.52 -32.03
N ILE A 9 -0.62 2.56 -31.25
CA ILE A 9 -0.34 2.33 -29.84
C ILE A 9 1.15 1.98 -29.71
N LEU A 10 1.92 2.78 -28.98
CA LEU A 10 3.30 2.43 -28.60
C LEU A 10 3.25 1.27 -27.62
N GLY A 11 3.74 0.11 -28.08
CA GLY A 11 3.86 -1.10 -27.29
C GLY A 11 4.84 -0.94 -26.13
N ASN A 12 4.50 -1.60 -25.03
CA ASN A 12 5.30 -1.80 -23.83
C ASN A 12 6.71 -2.36 -24.18
N PRO A 13 7.81 -1.69 -23.80
CA PRO A 13 9.17 -2.05 -24.23
C PRO A 13 9.83 -3.22 -23.46
N TYR A 14 9.11 -3.99 -22.65
CA TYR A 14 9.69 -5.10 -21.87
C TYR A 14 9.52 -6.50 -22.46
N ALA A 15 9.10 -6.62 -23.72
CA ALA A 15 9.09 -7.90 -24.41
C ALA A 15 10.31 -8.01 -25.35
N LEU A 16 11.06 -9.12 -25.19
CA LEU A 16 12.11 -9.66 -26.06
C LEU A 16 13.56 -9.40 -25.62
N GLN A 17 14.11 -10.33 -24.84
CA GLN A 17 15.50 -10.73 -25.03
C GLN A 17 15.67 -12.21 -24.64
N GLN A 18 15.97 -13.04 -25.65
CA GLN A 18 16.88 -14.21 -25.64
C GLN A 18 16.36 -15.39 -26.49
N ARG A 19 16.49 -15.21 -27.81
CA ARG A 19 16.89 -16.24 -28.80
C ARG A 19 18.24 -15.71 -29.30
N GLU A 20 19.36 -16.42 -29.50
CA GLU A 20 19.67 -17.81 -29.80
C GLU A 20 21.13 -18.08 -29.38
N ARG A 21 21.51 -19.34 -29.15
CA ARG A 21 22.80 -19.89 -29.61
C ARG A 21 22.74 -21.42 -29.56
N PHE A 22 22.47 -22.01 -30.72
CA PHE A 22 22.67 -23.45 -30.98
C PHE A 22 24.17 -23.73 -31.05
N GLY A 23 24.66 -24.59 -30.17
CA GLY A 23 25.95 -25.24 -30.23
C GLY A 23 25.75 -26.70 -29.84
N VAL A 24 25.78 -27.58 -30.84
CA VAL A 24 25.65 -29.03 -30.68
C VAL A 24 26.91 -29.58 -30.02
N MET A 25 26.78 -30.23 -28.86
CA MET A 25 27.69 -31.29 -28.44
C MET A 25 26.92 -32.36 -27.65
N MET A 26 27.29 -33.61 -27.95
CA MET A 26 26.67 -34.85 -27.52
C MET A 26 27.07 -35.26 -26.10
N ASN A 27 26.28 -36.20 -25.55
CA ASN A 27 26.57 -37.15 -24.46
C ASN A 27 26.46 -36.67 -23.00
N SER A 28 25.39 -37.09 -22.33
CA SER A 28 25.42 -38.19 -21.35
C SER A 28 24.10 -38.26 -20.60
N ALA A 29 23.57 -39.47 -20.43
CA ALA A 29 22.33 -39.72 -19.72
C ALA A 29 22.48 -39.37 -18.23
N VAL A 30 21.66 -38.43 -17.76
CA VAL A 30 21.32 -38.27 -16.34
C VAL A 30 19.81 -38.30 -16.26
N GLN A 31 19.29 -39.31 -15.56
CA GLN A 31 17.86 -39.49 -15.33
C GLN A 31 17.36 -38.34 -14.45
N ALA A 32 16.60 -37.41 -15.02
CA ALA A 32 15.87 -36.40 -14.27
C ALA A 32 14.54 -36.98 -13.80
N THR A 33 14.39 -37.12 -12.48
CA THR A 33 13.10 -37.39 -11.84
C THR A 33 12.15 -36.23 -12.12
N PRO A 34 10.84 -36.47 -12.38
CA PRO A 34 9.89 -35.37 -12.47
C PRO A 34 9.70 -34.77 -11.07
N THR A 35 10.40 -33.66 -10.79
CA THR A 35 10.07 -32.82 -9.64
C THR A 35 8.74 -32.16 -9.95
N THR A 36 7.66 -32.70 -9.39
CA THR A 36 6.37 -32.04 -9.28
C THR A 36 6.61 -30.68 -8.63
N MET A 37 6.55 -29.60 -9.41
CA MET A 37 6.44 -28.26 -8.87
C MET A 37 5.06 -28.14 -8.25
N THR A 38 4.95 -28.43 -6.95
CA THR A 38 3.83 -27.99 -6.13
C THR A 38 3.84 -26.47 -6.13
N ALA A 39 2.99 -25.87 -6.97
CA ALA A 39 2.57 -24.50 -6.80
C ALA A 39 1.79 -24.43 -5.48
N THR A 40 2.44 -23.97 -4.43
CA THR A 40 1.76 -23.61 -3.18
C THR A 40 0.96 -22.36 -3.46
N THR A 41 -0.27 -22.53 -3.94
CA THR A 41 -1.26 -21.45 -3.94
C THR A 41 -1.66 -21.23 -2.48
N THR A 42 -0.90 -20.40 -1.77
CA THR A 42 -1.26 -20.01 -0.41
C THR A 42 -2.43 -19.05 -0.48
N LYS A 43 -3.64 -19.56 -0.28
CA LYS A 43 -4.82 -18.75 0.06
C LYS A 43 -4.60 -18.19 1.47
N GLN A 44 -3.79 -17.14 1.60
CA GLN A 44 -3.54 -16.51 2.89
C GLN A 44 -4.65 -15.51 3.21
N SER A 45 -5.55 -15.95 4.09
CA SER A 45 -6.29 -15.10 5.02
C SER A 45 -5.32 -14.45 6.00
N GLN A 46 -4.47 -13.55 5.49
CA GLN A 46 -3.59 -12.72 6.30
C GLN A 46 -4.03 -11.27 6.17
N ALA A 47 -4.09 -10.58 7.30
CA ALA A 47 -4.44 -9.18 7.38
C ALA A 47 -3.60 -8.35 6.38
N PRO A 48 -4.18 -7.34 5.71
CA PRO A 48 -3.44 -6.55 4.72
C PRO A 48 -2.17 -5.92 5.30
N GLU A 49 -1.04 -6.09 4.63
CA GLU A 49 0.21 -5.42 4.96
C GLU A 49 0.23 -4.02 4.32
N MET A 50 0.29 -2.97 5.16
CA MET A 50 0.20 -1.58 4.71
C MET A 50 1.57 -0.92 4.49
N GLY A 51 2.67 -1.62 4.79
CA GLY A 51 4.03 -1.11 4.58
C GLY A 51 4.44 0.05 5.49
N GLU A 52 3.77 0.26 6.63
CA GLU A 52 4.12 1.32 7.59
C GLU A 52 5.20 0.91 8.57
N LEU A 53 5.93 1.90 9.11
CA LEU A 53 6.88 1.71 10.21
C LEU A 53 6.19 1.78 11.57
N SER A 54 5.17 2.64 11.70
CA SER A 54 4.40 2.77 12.93
C SER A 54 3.48 1.56 13.10
N PRO A 55 3.42 0.93 14.29
CA PRO A 55 2.49 -0.17 14.56
C PRO A 55 1.04 0.27 14.37
N TYR A 56 0.22 -0.60 13.78
CA TYR A 56 -1.21 -0.36 13.55
C TYR A 56 -2.08 -1.60 13.78
N GLN A 57 -1.47 -2.75 14.07
CA GLN A 57 -2.15 -4.05 14.18
C GLN A 57 -3.08 -4.12 15.39
N THR A 58 -2.88 -3.26 16.40
CA THR A 58 -3.67 -3.23 17.63
C THR A 58 -4.94 -2.38 17.54
N GLY A 59 -5.22 -1.76 16.38
CA GLY A 59 -6.45 -0.99 16.19
C GLY A 59 -7.70 -1.87 16.11
N PRO A 60 -8.91 -1.33 16.38
CA PRO A 60 -10.14 -2.10 16.30
C PRO A 60 -10.38 -2.63 14.87
N ALA A 61 -11.12 -3.74 14.75
CA ALA A 61 -11.57 -4.24 13.46
C ALA A 61 -12.78 -3.44 12.95
N LEU A 62 -12.98 -3.46 11.63
CA LEU A 62 -14.17 -2.89 11.01
C LEU A 62 -15.36 -3.83 11.23
N THR A 63 -16.51 -3.25 11.58
CA THR A 63 -17.81 -3.92 11.66
C THR A 63 -18.68 -3.61 10.46
N GLN A 64 -18.50 -2.43 9.85
CA GLN A 64 -19.25 -2.03 8.66
C GLN A 64 -18.36 -1.26 7.67
N ALA A 65 -18.60 -1.47 6.38
CA ALA A 65 -18.08 -0.65 5.30
C ALA A 65 -19.16 -0.52 4.21
N THR A 66 -19.57 0.71 3.92
CA THR A 66 -20.65 1.00 2.96
C THR A 66 -20.21 2.11 2.03
N LEU A 67 -20.44 1.93 0.73
CA LEU A 67 -20.22 2.98 -0.24
C LEU A 67 -21.28 4.09 -0.07
N VAL A 68 -20.84 5.34 0.01
CA VAL A 68 -21.69 6.53 0.10
C VAL A 68 -21.24 7.56 -0.95
N GLN A 69 -22.00 8.65 -1.11
CA GLN A 69 -21.71 9.66 -2.15
C GLN A 69 -20.32 10.30 -2.02
N THR A 70 -19.79 10.42 -0.80
CA THR A 70 -18.53 11.09 -0.51
C THR A 70 -17.33 10.14 -0.35
N GLY A 71 -17.52 8.82 -0.43
CA GLY A 71 -16.46 7.86 -0.17
C GLY A 71 -16.96 6.51 0.37
N VAL A 72 -16.16 5.89 1.22
CA VAL A 72 -16.55 4.70 1.99
C VAL A 72 -16.79 5.09 3.44
N ALA A 73 -18.02 4.92 3.91
CA ALA A 73 -18.39 5.06 5.31
C ALA A 73 -17.98 3.79 6.06
N LEU A 74 -17.24 3.95 7.15
CA LEU A 74 -16.64 2.89 7.94
C LEU A 74 -17.13 2.97 9.38
N GLU A 75 -17.38 1.82 9.99
CA GLU A 75 -17.64 1.67 11.42
C GLU A 75 -16.70 0.63 12.02
N TRP A 76 -16.16 0.92 13.20
CA TRP A 76 -15.28 0.05 13.97
C TRP A 76 -15.98 -0.56 15.18
N GLN A 77 -15.41 -1.64 15.72
CA GLN A 77 -15.93 -2.35 16.90
C GLN A 77 -16.12 -1.47 18.14
N ASP A 78 -15.40 -0.36 18.26
CA ASP A 78 -15.53 0.60 19.35
C ASP A 78 -16.62 1.67 19.10
N GLY A 79 -17.41 1.51 18.05
CA GLY A 79 -18.49 2.41 17.64
C GLY A 79 -18.00 3.69 16.95
N GLN A 80 -16.69 3.84 16.74
CA GLN A 80 -16.18 4.97 15.98
C GLN A 80 -16.57 4.85 14.50
N GLN A 81 -16.83 5.99 13.87
CA GLN A 81 -17.20 6.08 12.46
C GLN A 81 -16.33 7.10 11.74
N SER A 82 -16.12 6.90 10.45
CA SER A 82 -15.43 7.85 9.58
C SER A 82 -15.79 7.58 8.13
N THR A 83 -15.72 8.61 7.27
CA THR A 83 -15.89 8.45 5.82
C THR A 83 -14.61 8.82 5.09
N LEU A 84 -14.07 7.89 4.31
CA LEU A 84 -12.81 8.08 3.59
C LEU A 84 -13.06 8.25 2.08
N PRO A 85 -12.56 9.33 1.44
CA PRO A 85 -12.74 9.57 0.02
C PRO A 85 -12.15 8.46 -0.86
N LEU A 86 -12.84 8.12 -1.96
CA LEU A 86 -12.37 7.08 -2.88
C LEU A 86 -11.00 7.37 -3.47
N LEU A 87 -10.75 8.62 -3.89
CA LEU A 87 -9.45 9.01 -4.44
C LEU A 87 -8.33 8.85 -3.41
N TRP A 88 -8.60 9.17 -2.14
CA TRP A 88 -7.64 8.97 -1.06
C TRP A 88 -7.34 7.48 -0.85
N LEU A 89 -8.36 6.63 -0.83
CA LEU A 89 -8.19 5.17 -0.73
C LEU A 89 -7.37 4.64 -1.92
N ARG A 90 -7.69 5.05 -3.16
CA ARG A 90 -6.95 4.63 -4.36
C ARG A 90 -5.48 5.06 -4.32
N ASP A 91 -5.20 6.26 -3.83
CA ASP A 91 -3.85 6.83 -3.68
C ASP A 91 -3.01 6.11 -2.62
N HIS A 92 -3.67 5.51 -1.63
CA HIS A 92 -3.04 4.80 -0.50
C HIS A 92 -3.09 3.27 -0.61
N CYS A 93 -3.39 2.72 -1.78
CA CYS A 93 -3.26 1.29 -2.01
C CYS A 93 -1.81 0.83 -1.74
N ALA A 94 -1.65 -0.18 -0.89
CA ALA A 94 -0.35 -0.73 -0.49
C ALA A 94 0.11 -1.94 -1.32
N CYS A 95 -0.65 -2.34 -2.35
CA CYS A 95 -0.28 -3.49 -3.18
C CYS A 95 1.03 -3.23 -3.95
N GLN A 96 1.70 -4.31 -4.37
CA GLN A 96 2.99 -4.25 -5.06
C GLN A 96 2.94 -3.54 -6.43
N ALA A 97 1.75 -3.40 -7.03
CA ALA A 97 1.55 -2.60 -8.24
C ALA A 97 1.51 -1.09 -7.95
N CYS A 98 1.16 -0.68 -6.72
CA CYS A 98 1.05 0.73 -6.32
C CYS A 98 2.24 1.20 -5.48
N ARG A 99 2.96 0.29 -4.83
CA ARG A 99 4.12 0.56 -3.97
C ARG A 99 5.24 -0.42 -4.25
N HIS A 100 6.47 0.08 -4.34
CA HIS A 100 7.64 -0.75 -4.52
C HIS A 100 7.86 -1.61 -3.26
N PRO A 101 7.96 -2.95 -3.35
CA PRO A 101 7.94 -3.83 -2.18
C PRO A 101 9.13 -3.64 -1.23
N GLN A 102 10.26 -3.14 -1.73
CA GLN A 102 11.46 -2.91 -0.91
C GLN A 102 11.56 -1.48 -0.39
N THR A 103 11.44 -0.50 -1.29
CA THR A 103 11.66 0.93 -0.96
C THR A 103 10.40 1.59 -0.44
N ARG A 104 9.23 0.98 -0.63
CA ARG A 104 7.89 1.52 -0.30
C ARG A 104 7.54 2.80 -1.03
N GLU A 105 8.31 3.15 -2.06
CA GLU A 105 8.05 4.28 -2.92
C GLU A 105 6.78 4.06 -3.76
N ARG A 106 6.12 5.16 -4.09
CA ARG A 106 4.92 5.16 -4.92
C ARG A 106 5.27 4.83 -6.36
N LEU A 107 4.59 3.82 -6.93
CA LEU A 107 4.70 3.41 -8.33
C LEU A 107 3.49 3.84 -9.17
N TYR A 108 2.38 4.15 -8.51
CA TYR A 108 1.12 4.53 -9.16
C TYR A 108 0.60 5.85 -8.57
N LEU A 109 0.17 6.76 -9.44
CA LEU A 109 -0.50 7.99 -9.08
C LEU A 109 -1.89 8.02 -9.74
N PRO A 110 -3.00 8.10 -8.97
CA PRO A 110 -4.34 8.17 -9.54
C PRO A 110 -4.59 9.54 -10.18
N LEU A 111 -4.16 9.71 -11.43
CA LEU A 111 -4.39 10.92 -12.22
C LEU A 111 -5.77 10.93 -12.87
N GLU A 112 -6.29 9.75 -13.20
CA GLU A 112 -7.61 9.60 -13.80
C GLU A 112 -8.72 9.65 -12.75
N PRO A 113 -9.87 10.29 -13.05
CA PRO A 113 -11.01 10.30 -12.15
C PRO A 113 -11.62 8.91 -12.02
N ILE A 114 -12.19 8.64 -10.84
CA ILE A 114 -13.01 7.45 -10.61
C ILE A 114 -14.41 7.75 -11.16
N THR A 115 -14.80 7.08 -12.24
CA THR A 115 -16.06 7.34 -12.97
C THR A 115 -17.17 6.40 -12.56
N GLU A 116 -16.83 5.24 -11.99
CA GLU A 116 -17.78 4.21 -11.57
C GLU A 116 -17.61 3.88 -10.08
N PRO A 117 -18.73 3.62 -9.36
CA PRO A 117 -18.66 3.22 -7.96
C PRO A 117 -17.95 1.87 -7.81
N PRO A 118 -16.89 1.76 -7.00
CA PRO A 118 -16.23 0.49 -6.76
C PRO A 118 -17.10 -0.42 -5.87
N SER A 119 -16.85 -1.73 -5.92
CA SER A 119 -17.46 -2.65 -4.96
C SER A 119 -16.67 -2.65 -3.65
N VAL A 120 -17.35 -2.59 -2.52
CA VAL A 120 -16.75 -2.58 -1.18
C VAL A 120 -17.15 -3.86 -0.44
N ALA A 121 -16.20 -4.48 0.25
CA ALA A 121 -16.44 -5.64 1.10
C ALA A 121 -15.59 -5.58 2.37
N LEU A 122 -16.07 -6.27 3.41
CA LEU A 122 -15.26 -6.58 4.58
C LEU A 122 -14.81 -8.05 4.50
N LEU A 123 -13.51 -8.27 4.63
CA LEU A 123 -12.93 -9.60 4.79
C LEU A 123 -12.09 -9.59 6.07
N ASP A 124 -12.41 -10.50 7.00
CA ASP A 124 -11.70 -10.64 8.28
C ASP A 124 -11.56 -9.32 9.07
N GLY A 125 -12.58 -8.45 9.00
CA GLY A 125 -12.59 -7.15 9.70
C GLY A 125 -11.74 -6.07 9.00
N HIS A 126 -11.35 -6.26 7.75
CA HIS A 126 -10.56 -5.34 6.95
C HIS A 126 -11.30 -4.91 5.68
N LEU A 127 -10.96 -3.73 5.17
CA LEU A 127 -11.63 -3.13 4.01
C LEU A 127 -11.01 -3.67 2.71
N HIS A 128 -11.84 -4.19 1.83
CA HIS A 128 -11.48 -4.59 0.47
C HIS A 128 -12.30 -3.80 -0.54
N ILE A 129 -11.65 -3.32 -1.60
CA ILE A 129 -12.24 -2.52 -2.66
C ILE A 129 -11.84 -3.09 -4.00
N ASN A 130 -12.81 -3.36 -4.88
CA ASN A 130 -12.55 -3.67 -6.28
C ASN A 130 -12.95 -2.47 -7.13
N TRP A 131 -12.00 -1.98 -7.92
CA TRP A 131 -12.12 -0.78 -8.72
C TRP A 131 -12.59 -1.09 -10.15
N GLN A 132 -13.09 -0.06 -10.85
CA GLN A 132 -13.57 -0.16 -12.24
C GLN A 132 -12.51 -0.64 -13.24
N ASP A 133 -11.23 -0.41 -12.95
CA ASP A 133 -10.08 -0.84 -13.75
C ASP A 133 -9.68 -2.31 -13.47
N GLY A 134 -10.46 -3.01 -12.64
CA GLY A 134 -10.17 -4.36 -12.17
C GLY A 134 -9.12 -4.42 -11.06
N HIS A 135 -8.59 -3.28 -10.60
CA HIS A 135 -7.64 -3.24 -9.49
C HIS A 135 -8.32 -3.67 -8.19
N VAL A 136 -7.54 -4.27 -7.29
CA VAL A 136 -8.01 -4.64 -5.95
C VAL A 136 -7.12 -3.98 -4.91
N SER A 137 -7.75 -3.26 -3.97
CA SER A 137 -7.07 -2.68 -2.82
C SER A 137 -7.59 -3.30 -1.53
N ALA A 138 -6.67 -3.62 -0.63
CA ALA A 138 -6.99 -4.15 0.70
C ALA A 138 -6.34 -3.24 1.75
N PHE A 139 -7.09 -2.91 2.80
CA PHE A 139 -6.67 -1.96 3.83
C PHE A 139 -6.89 -2.54 5.22
N HIS A 140 -5.83 -2.56 6.02
CA HIS A 140 -5.92 -2.98 7.42
C HIS A 140 -6.77 -2.00 8.24
N SER A 141 -7.67 -2.52 9.07
CA SER A 141 -8.62 -1.72 9.86
C SER A 141 -7.94 -0.74 10.81
N GLY A 142 -6.92 -1.20 11.54
CA GLY A 142 -6.15 -0.33 12.44
C GLY A 142 -5.34 0.74 11.72
N TRP A 143 -4.88 0.48 10.47
CA TRP A 143 -4.19 1.49 9.67
C TRP A 143 -5.15 2.60 9.23
N LEU A 144 -6.37 2.23 8.82
CA LEU A 144 -7.46 3.16 8.53
C LEU A 144 -7.87 3.95 9.78
N TYR A 145 -7.96 3.28 10.92
CA TYR A 145 -8.35 3.88 12.20
C TYR A 145 -7.45 5.05 12.59
N GLN A 146 -6.13 4.92 12.39
CA GLN A 146 -5.15 5.98 12.65
C GLN A 146 -5.25 7.17 11.69
N ARG A 147 -5.85 6.97 10.51
CA ARG A 147 -5.93 7.96 9.42
C ARG A 147 -7.32 8.55 9.22
N ARG A 148 -8.23 8.29 10.16
CA ARG A 148 -9.52 8.96 10.22
C ARG A 148 -9.29 10.48 10.31
N PRO A 149 -9.99 11.33 9.54
CA PRO A 149 -9.88 12.78 9.62
C PRO A 149 -10.08 13.34 11.03
N GLU A 150 -10.85 12.64 11.85
CA GLU A 150 -11.16 12.98 13.24
C GLU A 150 -10.02 12.64 14.22
N SER A 151 -9.02 11.87 13.79
CA SER A 151 -7.89 11.46 14.63
C SER A 151 -7.00 12.66 14.95
N LYS A 152 -6.72 12.86 16.24
CA LYS A 152 -5.75 13.87 16.67
C LYS A 152 -4.35 13.40 16.26
N LEU A 153 -3.65 14.23 15.50
CA LEU A 153 -2.23 14.02 15.21
C LEU A 153 -1.45 14.14 16.52
N VAL A 154 -0.82 13.03 16.94
CA VAL A 154 0.11 13.04 18.06
C VAL A 154 1.48 13.42 17.51
N SER A 155 1.98 14.59 17.89
CA SER A 155 3.35 14.99 17.54
C SER A 155 4.34 14.14 18.34
N SER A 156 5.29 13.51 17.65
CA SER A 156 6.48 12.91 18.28
C SER A 156 7.48 13.96 18.74
N VAL A 157 7.33 15.21 18.27
CA VAL A 157 8.17 16.33 18.64
C VAL A 157 7.53 17.10 19.81
N PRO A 158 8.31 17.50 20.83
CA PRO A 158 7.80 18.32 21.92
C PRO A 158 7.15 19.62 21.43
N ASN A 159 6.15 20.11 22.17
CA ASN A 159 5.53 21.39 21.88
C ASN A 159 6.58 22.50 21.92
N ALA A 160 6.66 23.27 20.82
CA ALA A 160 7.53 24.42 20.73
C ALA A 160 7.20 25.43 21.84
N LYS A 161 8.23 25.93 22.51
CA LYS A 161 8.12 27.01 23.49
C LYS A 161 8.92 28.20 22.96
N PRO A 162 8.38 29.43 23.03
CA PRO A 162 9.15 30.60 22.66
C PRO A 162 10.40 30.68 23.53
N TRP A 163 11.49 31.17 22.94
CA TRP A 163 12.70 31.45 23.72
C TRP A 163 12.40 32.54 24.73
N LYS A 164 12.96 32.40 25.94
CA LYS A 164 12.90 33.44 26.96
C LYS A 164 14.03 34.44 26.72
N ASP A 165 13.87 35.66 27.20
CA ASP A 165 14.99 36.62 27.21
C ASP A 165 16.19 36.00 27.94
N ASN A 166 17.39 36.23 27.39
CA ASN A 166 18.64 35.63 27.86
C ASN A 166 18.68 34.09 27.79
N PHE A 167 17.96 33.48 26.84
CA PHE A 167 18.07 32.05 26.57
C PHE A 167 19.51 31.65 26.27
N THR A 168 20.00 30.66 27.01
CA THR A 168 21.26 29.96 26.73
C THR A 168 20.93 28.48 26.51
N PRO A 169 21.33 27.87 25.37
CA PRO A 169 21.06 26.46 25.13
C PRO A 169 21.84 25.59 26.12
N GLU A 170 21.23 24.47 26.51
CA GLU A 170 21.95 23.43 27.24
C GLU A 170 23.01 22.81 26.33
N CYS A 171 24.25 22.76 26.81
CA CYS A 171 25.34 22.08 26.12
C CYS A 171 25.47 20.67 26.67
N VAL A 172 25.11 19.68 25.86
CA VAL A 172 25.23 18.25 26.21
C VAL A 172 26.55 17.72 25.64
N ARG A 173 27.24 16.84 26.38
CA ARG A 173 28.46 16.20 25.89
C ARG A 173 28.13 15.30 24.70
N HIS A 174 29.07 15.15 23.77
CA HIS A 174 28.89 14.29 22.61
C HIS A 174 28.67 12.81 22.99
N ASP A 175 29.44 12.30 23.98
CA ASP A 175 29.38 10.89 24.41
C ASP A 175 28.03 10.49 25.03
N ASP A 176 27.32 11.48 25.56
CA ASP A 176 26.07 11.34 26.29
C ASP A 176 24.91 11.12 25.29
N PHE A 177 24.94 11.78 24.14
CA PHE A 177 23.98 11.57 23.04
C PHE A 177 23.96 10.13 22.49
N LEU A 178 25.07 9.40 22.60
CA LEU A 178 25.18 8.02 22.09
C LEU A 178 24.69 6.97 23.08
N LYS A 179 24.33 7.35 24.31
CA LYS A 179 23.84 6.44 25.35
C LYS A 179 22.30 6.43 25.36
N PRO A 180 21.66 5.27 25.58
CA PRO A 180 20.19 5.17 25.62
C PRO A 180 19.50 6.02 26.69
N GLN A 181 20.25 6.54 27.66
CA GLN A 181 19.73 7.34 28.78
C GLN A 181 19.95 8.86 28.57
N GLY A 182 20.62 9.23 27.47
CA GLY A 182 21.33 10.50 27.38
C GLY A 182 22.60 10.50 28.20
#